data_AF-F3BYM0-F1
#
_entry.id   AF-F3BYM0-F1
#
_cell.length_a   1.000
_cell.length_b   1.000
_cell.length_c   1.000
_cell.angle_alpha   90.00
_cell.angle_beta   90.00
_cell.angle_gamma   90.00
#
_symmetry.space_group_name_H-M   'P 1'
#
loop_
_entity.id
_entity.type
_entity.pdbx_description
1 polymer ?
#
loop_
_entity_poly.entity_id
_entity_poly.type
_entity_poly.pdbx_seq_one_letter_code
_entity_poly.pdbx_strand_id
1 'polypeptide(L)'
;KTLINRFGNKRTPLALTVAGFMVGIPVFFEVGVIILMPLAYGVARAAHKPLLIFALPMCAALLAVHAFLPPHPGAVAAASQLGADLGRVLMLGIPIVAVLCMIGYFVAGRMTRKTYPMTDDIRAEVYGPHVTNEDLEAWARNDYSAVREATETRAMGIEESASSLASKLPPAPAPGFGLIIALILLPIVLILMGTLATTMLPATSTLRAVLTVLGAPLVALLIDTLLCAWLLGSRRGWSRTQVSDVIGSALPGVAMVILIAGAGGVFGKVLVDTGIGAVVSEALRNT
;
A
#
# COMPACT_ATOMS: atom_id res chain seq x y z
N LYS A 1 -0.21 -17.42 -14.07
CA LYS A 1 0.16 -16.62 -15.28
C LYS A 1 0.50 -15.21 -14.82
N THR A 2 1.79 -14.86 -14.81
CA THR A 2 2.36 -13.69 -14.14
C THR A 2 2.04 -12.38 -14.88
N LEU A 3 1.90 -11.27 -14.12
CA LEU A 3 1.69 -9.90 -14.62
C LEU A 3 2.69 -9.50 -15.72
N ILE A 4 3.90 -10.06 -15.68
CA ILE A 4 4.98 -9.85 -16.65
C ILE A 4 4.56 -10.26 -18.08
N ASN A 5 3.82 -11.35 -18.25
CA ASN A 5 3.35 -11.81 -19.57
C ASN A 5 2.24 -10.93 -20.15
N ARG A 6 1.57 -10.10 -19.35
CA ARG A 6 0.46 -9.24 -19.79
C ARG A 6 0.85 -7.77 -19.95
N PHE A 7 1.81 -7.28 -19.16
CA PHE A 7 2.20 -5.86 -19.15
C PHE A 7 3.53 -5.56 -19.86
N GLY A 8 4.40 -6.56 -20.05
CA GLY A 8 5.72 -6.38 -20.65
C GLY A 8 6.70 -5.64 -19.73
N ASN A 9 8.00 -5.93 -19.87
CA ASN A 9 9.05 -5.50 -18.93
C ASN A 9 9.17 -3.96 -18.77
N LYS A 10 8.68 -3.18 -19.75
CA LYS A 10 8.71 -1.70 -19.73
C LYS A 10 7.62 -1.05 -18.90
N ARG A 11 6.47 -1.73 -18.66
CA ARG A 11 5.32 -1.14 -17.95
C ARG A 11 5.21 -1.60 -16.50
N THR A 12 6.04 -2.54 -16.07
CA THR A 12 5.99 -3.10 -14.72
C THR A 12 6.22 -2.05 -13.62
N PRO A 13 7.16 -1.08 -13.74
CA PRO A 13 7.29 -0.01 -12.75
C PRO A 13 6.02 0.82 -12.63
N LEU A 14 5.41 1.20 -13.76
CA LEU A 14 4.16 1.97 -13.78
C LEU A 14 3.00 1.18 -13.18
N ALA A 15 2.89 -0.11 -13.48
CA ALA A 15 1.86 -0.97 -12.90
C ALA A 15 1.97 -1.04 -11.37
N LEU A 16 3.20 -1.10 -10.85
CA LEU A 16 3.45 -1.10 -9.41
C LEU A 16 3.16 0.27 -8.77
N THR A 17 3.45 1.36 -9.47
CA THR A 17 3.05 2.72 -9.04
C THR A 17 1.53 2.88 -8.96
N VAL A 18 0.80 2.40 -9.97
CA VAL A 18 -0.67 2.42 -9.96
C VAL A 18 -1.22 1.54 -8.85
N ALA A 19 -0.64 0.36 -8.63
CA ALA A 19 -0.99 -0.49 -7.50
C ALA A 19 -0.76 0.24 -6.16
N GLY A 20 0.37 0.93 -6.01
CA GLY A 20 0.67 1.79 -4.86
C GLY A 20 -0.37 2.88 -4.65
N PHE A 21 -0.77 3.59 -5.71
CA PHE A 21 -1.83 4.59 -5.63
C PHE A 21 -3.16 3.99 -5.15
N MET A 22 -3.59 2.86 -5.74
CA MET A 22 -4.85 2.22 -5.39
C MET A 22 -4.86 1.67 -3.97
N VAL A 23 -3.79 0.97 -3.58
CA VAL A 23 -3.65 0.38 -2.24
C VAL A 23 -3.47 1.48 -1.18
N GLY A 24 -2.82 2.59 -1.54
CA GLY A 24 -2.61 3.71 -0.62
C GLY A 24 -3.90 4.41 -0.20
N ILE A 25 -5.00 4.33 -0.97
CA ILE A 25 -6.26 5.02 -0.63
C ILE A 25 -6.82 4.48 0.70
N PRO A 26 -6.96 3.16 0.88
CA PRO A 26 -7.41 2.60 2.16
C PRO A 26 -6.28 2.29 3.17
N VAL A 27 -5.01 2.27 2.76
CA VAL A 27 -3.91 1.75 3.60
C VAL A 27 -2.87 2.84 3.92
N PHE A 28 -2.42 2.87 5.19
CA PHE A 28 -1.30 3.69 5.65
C PHE A 28 -0.03 3.44 4.84
N PHE A 29 0.81 4.48 4.68
CA PHE A 29 2.06 4.39 3.91
C PHE A 29 2.91 3.16 4.29
N GLU A 30 3.22 3.00 5.57
CA GLU A 30 4.09 1.92 6.07
C GLU A 30 3.53 0.53 5.75
N VAL A 31 2.25 0.33 6.05
CA VAL A 31 1.56 -0.95 5.80
C VAL A 31 1.48 -1.22 4.30
N GLY A 32 1.20 -0.20 3.49
CA GLY A 32 1.19 -0.31 2.04
C GLY A 32 2.56 -0.71 1.47
N VAL A 33 3.64 -0.14 2.01
CA VAL A 33 5.01 -0.54 1.67
C VAL A 33 5.26 -1.99 2.05
N ILE A 34 4.92 -2.42 3.27
CA ILE A 34 5.09 -3.81 3.72
C ILE A 34 4.35 -4.81 2.83
N ILE A 35 3.13 -4.46 2.39
CA ILE A 35 2.31 -5.33 1.52
C ILE A 35 2.88 -5.40 0.10
N LEU A 36 3.33 -4.27 -0.47
CA LEU A 36 3.76 -4.21 -1.86
C LEU A 36 5.25 -4.53 -2.06
N MET A 37 6.08 -4.43 -1.03
CA MET A 37 7.51 -4.67 -1.13
C MET A 37 7.88 -6.10 -1.56
N PRO A 38 7.26 -7.17 -1.04
CA PRO A 38 7.53 -8.54 -1.53
C PRO A 38 7.19 -8.70 -3.02
N LEU A 39 6.14 -8.03 -3.49
CA LEU A 39 5.78 -7.99 -4.91
C LEU A 39 6.85 -7.24 -5.72
N ALA A 40 7.35 -6.11 -5.21
CA ALA A 40 8.45 -5.37 -5.81
C ALA A 40 9.73 -6.23 -5.91
N TYR A 41 10.07 -6.98 -4.87
CA TYR A 41 11.19 -7.92 -4.86
C TYR A 41 11.04 -9.01 -5.92
N GLY A 42 9.87 -9.64 -5.99
CA GLY A 42 9.59 -10.69 -6.98
C GLY A 42 9.68 -10.17 -8.41
N VAL A 43 9.16 -8.97 -8.66
CA VAL A 43 9.27 -8.29 -9.97
C VAL A 43 10.72 -7.93 -10.28
N ALA A 44 11.47 -7.36 -9.34
CA ALA A 44 12.84 -6.96 -9.55
C ALA A 44 13.75 -8.15 -9.88
N ARG A 45 13.56 -9.28 -9.19
CA ARG A 45 14.22 -10.56 -9.48
C ARG A 45 13.87 -11.08 -10.87
N ALA A 46 12.58 -11.16 -11.18
CA ALA A 46 12.12 -11.69 -12.47
C ALA A 46 12.50 -10.80 -13.67
N ALA A 47 12.62 -9.48 -13.45
CA ALA A 47 12.98 -8.52 -14.49
C ALA A 47 14.49 -8.32 -14.65
N HIS A 48 15.32 -8.92 -13.77
CA HIS A 48 16.76 -8.63 -13.65
C HIS A 48 17.03 -7.13 -13.67
N LYS A 49 16.39 -6.39 -12.76
CA LYS A 49 16.54 -4.94 -12.65
C LYS A 49 16.71 -4.51 -11.19
N PRO A 50 17.44 -3.42 -10.92
CA PRO A 50 17.55 -2.85 -9.59
C PRO A 50 16.18 -2.55 -8.96
N LEU A 51 16.04 -2.85 -7.67
CA LEU A 51 14.81 -2.77 -6.91
C LEU A 51 14.26 -1.34 -6.89
N LEU A 52 15.15 -0.36 -6.76
CA LEU A 52 14.80 1.06 -6.69
C LEU A 52 14.00 1.55 -7.91
N ILE A 53 14.18 0.94 -9.08
CA ILE A 53 13.39 1.27 -10.28
C ILE A 53 11.89 1.03 -10.06
N PHE A 54 11.53 0.05 -9.23
CA PHE A 54 10.16 -0.31 -8.92
C PHE A 54 9.69 0.29 -7.59
N ALA A 55 10.51 0.16 -6.54
CA ALA A 55 10.16 0.54 -5.19
C ALA A 55 10.04 2.06 -5.03
N LEU A 56 10.93 2.85 -5.65
CA LEU A 56 10.95 4.31 -5.49
C LEU A 56 9.65 4.98 -6.00
N PRO A 57 9.21 4.77 -7.26
CA PRO A 57 7.96 5.39 -7.72
C PRO A 57 6.72 4.81 -7.01
N MET A 58 6.75 3.54 -6.61
CA MET A 58 5.68 2.91 -5.81
C MET A 58 5.54 3.59 -4.44
N CYS A 59 6.64 3.77 -3.71
CA CYS A 59 6.64 4.46 -2.41
C CYS A 59 6.22 5.93 -2.56
N ALA A 60 6.66 6.61 -3.62
CA ALA A 60 6.24 7.98 -3.90
C ALA A 60 4.71 8.09 -4.06
N ALA A 61 4.10 7.15 -4.81
CA ALA A 61 2.65 7.13 -4.98
C ALA A 61 1.89 6.81 -3.69
N LEU A 62 2.35 5.82 -2.92
CA LEU A 62 1.78 5.49 -1.61
C LEU A 62 1.85 6.69 -0.66
N LEU A 63 3.00 7.36 -0.59
CA LEU A 63 3.22 8.50 0.28
C LEU A 63 2.34 9.69 -0.11
N ALA A 64 2.23 9.98 -1.41
CA ALA A 64 1.39 11.07 -1.90
C ALA A 64 -0.09 10.84 -1.55
N VAL A 65 -0.60 9.62 -1.74
CA VAL A 65 -1.97 9.29 -1.34
C VAL A 65 -2.14 9.39 0.18
N HIS A 66 -1.20 8.85 0.94
CA HIS A 66 -1.25 8.86 2.40
C HIS A 66 -1.25 10.28 2.99
N ALA A 67 -0.45 11.18 2.43
CA ALA A 67 -0.30 12.54 2.92
C ALA A 67 -1.48 13.45 2.55
N PHE A 68 -2.05 13.27 1.35
CA PHE A 68 -2.97 14.27 0.77
C PHE A 68 -4.43 13.83 0.67
N LEU A 69 -4.75 12.53 0.73
CA LEU A 69 -6.12 12.06 0.57
C LEU A 69 -6.74 11.60 1.90
N PRO A 70 -7.97 12.04 2.22
CA PRO A 70 -8.82 11.36 3.19
C PRO A 70 -9.04 9.89 2.80
N PRO A 71 -9.18 8.96 3.77
CA PRO A 71 -9.49 9.16 5.19
C PRO A 71 -8.27 9.29 6.12
N HIS A 72 -7.06 9.56 5.60
CA HIS A 72 -5.86 9.58 6.42
C HIS A 72 -5.88 10.67 7.51
N PRO A 73 -5.41 10.39 8.74
CA PRO A 73 -5.54 11.30 9.87
C PRO A 73 -5.02 12.72 9.60
N GLY A 74 -3.87 12.86 8.94
CA GLY A 74 -3.29 14.17 8.60
C GLY A 74 -4.18 14.97 7.66
N ALA A 75 -4.65 14.36 6.56
CA ALA A 75 -5.54 15.00 5.59
C ALA A 75 -6.91 15.33 6.21
N VAL A 76 -7.46 14.44 7.04
CA VAL A 76 -8.73 14.64 7.74
C VAL A 76 -8.61 15.75 8.79
N ALA A 77 -7.52 15.81 9.55
CA ALA A 77 -7.28 16.85 10.54
C ALA A 77 -7.11 18.23 9.91
N ALA A 78 -6.37 18.31 8.80
CA ALA A 78 -6.25 19.56 8.04
C ALA A 78 -7.61 20.02 7.50
N ALA A 79 -8.40 19.10 6.92
CA ALA A 79 -9.73 19.40 6.43
C ALA A 79 -10.68 19.88 7.54
N SER A 80 -10.65 19.25 8.72
CA SER A 80 -11.53 19.63 9.84
C SER A 80 -11.16 20.99 10.45
N GLN A 81 -9.87 21.31 10.55
CA GLN A 81 -9.41 22.62 11.04
C GLN A 81 -9.77 23.77 10.09
N LEU A 82 -9.76 23.50 8.77
CA LEU A 82 -10.14 24.47 7.75
C LEU A 82 -11.66 24.55 7.51
N GLY A 83 -12.45 23.71 8.20
CA GLY A 83 -13.90 23.60 7.96
C GLY A 83 -14.25 23.10 6.55
N ALA A 84 -13.34 22.37 5.91
CA ALA A 84 -13.52 21.87 4.54
C ALA A 84 -14.35 20.59 4.52
N ASP A 85 -15.29 20.51 3.57
CA ASP A 85 -16.08 19.30 3.33
C ASP A 85 -15.20 18.16 2.80
N LEU A 86 -15.25 17.00 3.47
CA LEU A 86 -14.38 15.86 3.17
C LEU A 86 -14.64 15.29 1.76
N GLY A 87 -15.89 15.34 1.30
CA GLY A 87 -16.26 14.91 -0.04
C GLY A 87 -15.60 15.77 -1.12
N ARG A 88 -15.62 17.10 -0.94
CA ARG A 88 -14.94 18.05 -1.85
C ARG A 88 -13.43 17.88 -1.84
N VAL A 89 -12.83 17.69 -0.67
CA VAL A 89 -11.38 17.43 -0.54
C VAL A 89 -11.00 16.16 -1.29
N LEU A 90 -11.79 15.09 -1.19
CA LEU A 90 -11.52 13.85 -1.89
C LEU A 90 -11.72 13.99 -3.42
N MET A 91 -12.81 14.65 -3.83
CA MET A 91 -13.15 14.84 -5.25
C MET A 91 -12.09 15.64 -6.00
N LEU A 92 -11.57 16.72 -5.39
CA LEU A 92 -10.48 17.52 -5.96
C LEU A 92 -9.11 16.89 -5.72
N GLY A 93 -8.92 16.23 -4.58
CA GLY A 93 -7.64 15.64 -4.19
C GLY A 93 -7.22 14.49 -5.10
N ILE A 94 -8.12 13.56 -5.43
CA ILE A 94 -7.79 12.38 -6.26
C ILE A 94 -7.10 12.76 -7.59
N PRO A 95 -7.64 13.65 -8.44
CA PRO A 95 -6.99 14.00 -9.69
C PRO A 95 -5.66 14.75 -9.46
N ILE A 96 -5.59 15.63 -8.45
CA ILE A 96 -4.35 16.35 -8.12
C ILE A 96 -3.26 15.39 -7.69
N VAL A 97 -3.57 14.46 -6.79
CA VAL A 97 -2.63 13.45 -6.30
C VAL A 97 -2.26 12.48 -7.41
N ALA A 98 -3.17 12.12 -8.31
CA ALA A 98 -2.84 11.29 -9.47
C ALA A 98 -1.78 11.97 -10.38
N VAL A 99 -1.92 13.29 -10.62
CA VAL A 99 -0.92 14.07 -11.34
C VAL A 99 0.40 14.13 -10.56
N LEU A 100 0.35 14.33 -9.25
CA LEU A 100 1.53 14.34 -8.39
C LEU A 100 2.26 12.99 -8.42
N CYS A 101 1.54 11.88 -8.38
CA CYS A 101 2.10 10.53 -8.53
C CYS A 101 2.73 10.32 -9.89
N MET A 102 2.15 10.88 -10.95
CA MET A 102 2.74 10.84 -12.29
C MET A 102 4.06 11.63 -12.35
N ILE A 103 4.12 12.80 -11.74
CA ILE A 103 5.35 13.58 -11.61
C ILE A 103 6.39 12.78 -10.80
N GLY A 104 5.99 12.20 -9.67
CA GLY A 104 6.82 11.34 -8.83
C GLY A 104 7.38 10.15 -9.59
N TYR A 105 6.58 9.51 -10.46
CA TYR A 105 7.03 8.44 -11.34
C TYR A 105 8.15 8.90 -12.29
N PHE A 106 7.99 10.05 -12.95
CA PHE A 106 9.01 10.58 -13.85
C PHE A 106 10.28 10.99 -13.12
N VAL A 107 10.15 11.64 -11.96
CA VAL A 107 11.30 12.03 -11.13
C VAL A 107 12.05 10.81 -10.62
N ALA A 108 11.34 9.79 -10.13
CA ALA A 108 11.93 8.52 -9.72
C ALA A 108 12.65 7.83 -10.88
N GLY A 109 12.04 7.82 -12.08
CA GLY A 109 12.68 7.31 -13.30
C GLY A 109 13.95 8.08 -13.70
N ARG A 110 14.02 9.38 -13.38
CA ARG A 110 15.22 10.20 -13.60
C ARG A 110 16.30 9.95 -12.55
N MET A 111 15.93 9.81 -11.28
CA MET A 111 16.86 9.52 -10.18
C MET A 111 17.50 8.13 -10.35
N THR A 112 16.71 7.13 -10.71
CA THR A 112 17.16 5.73 -10.90
C THR A 112 17.97 5.50 -12.17
N ARG A 113 18.24 6.55 -12.98
CA ARG A 113 19.28 6.49 -14.01
C ARG A 113 20.68 6.38 -13.42
N LYS A 114 20.87 6.89 -12.20
CA LYS A 114 22.08 6.65 -11.42
C LYS A 114 21.89 5.34 -10.65
N THR A 115 22.88 4.47 -10.71
CA THR A 115 22.86 3.26 -9.87
C THR A 115 23.27 3.63 -8.46
N TYR A 116 22.55 3.08 -7.49
CA TYR A 116 22.86 3.24 -6.07
C TYR A 116 23.32 1.87 -5.55
N PRO A 117 24.51 1.78 -4.95
CA PRO A 117 24.98 0.53 -4.36
C PRO A 117 24.04 0.12 -3.23
N MET A 118 23.70 -1.15 -3.19
CA MET A 118 22.88 -1.72 -2.13
C MET A 118 23.80 -2.39 -1.11
N THR A 119 23.43 -2.30 0.18
CA THR A 119 24.11 -3.02 1.25
C THR A 119 24.02 -4.52 1.00
N ASP A 120 25.05 -5.26 1.41
CA ASP A 120 25.19 -6.68 1.11
C ASP A 120 24.04 -7.51 1.69
N ASP A 121 23.58 -7.16 2.90
CA ASP A 121 22.47 -7.86 3.58
C ASP A 121 21.17 -7.79 2.78
N ILE A 122 20.75 -6.59 2.37
CA ILE A 122 19.51 -6.39 1.61
C ILE A 122 19.66 -6.98 0.21
N ARG A 123 20.85 -6.88 -0.40
CA ARG A 123 21.10 -7.46 -1.73
C ARG A 123 20.99 -8.98 -1.71
N ALA A 124 21.57 -9.63 -0.70
CA ALA A 124 21.48 -11.06 -0.53
C ALA A 124 20.03 -11.51 -0.27
N GLU A 125 19.27 -10.75 0.51
CA GLU A 125 17.85 -11.03 0.76
C GLU A 125 16.99 -10.92 -0.51
N VAL A 126 17.20 -9.86 -1.29
CA VAL A 126 16.36 -9.56 -2.46
C VAL A 126 16.76 -10.39 -3.68
N TYR A 127 18.05 -10.59 -3.93
CA TYR A 127 18.55 -11.20 -5.18
C TYR A 127 19.28 -12.53 -4.99
N GLY A 128 19.63 -12.88 -3.76
CA GLY A 128 20.48 -14.01 -3.41
C GLY A 128 21.95 -13.62 -3.24
N PRO A 129 22.74 -14.45 -2.56
CA PRO A 129 24.11 -14.13 -2.15
C PRO A 129 25.11 -13.98 -3.31
N HIS A 130 24.75 -14.48 -4.49
CA HIS A 130 25.63 -14.50 -5.67
C HIS A 130 25.54 -13.24 -6.54
N VAL A 131 24.56 -12.37 -6.29
CA VAL A 131 24.38 -11.14 -7.06
C VAL A 131 25.15 -10.01 -6.40
N THR A 132 26.01 -9.33 -7.16
CA THR A 132 26.86 -8.22 -6.70
C THR A 132 26.28 -6.85 -7.09
N ASN A 133 26.83 -5.76 -6.54
CA ASN A 133 26.45 -4.41 -6.99
C ASN A 133 26.88 -4.14 -8.45
N GLU A 134 27.94 -4.78 -8.93
CA GLU A 134 28.36 -4.70 -10.33
C GLU A 134 27.33 -5.32 -11.28
N ASP A 135 26.74 -6.44 -10.88
CA ASP A 135 25.64 -7.08 -11.62
C ASP A 135 24.41 -6.16 -11.69
N LEU A 136 24.06 -5.52 -10.57
CA LEU A 136 22.95 -4.56 -10.53
C LEU A 136 23.21 -3.34 -11.43
N GLU A 137 24.45 -2.88 -11.49
CA GLU A 137 24.87 -1.82 -12.41
C GLU A 137 24.78 -2.25 -13.87
N ALA A 138 25.22 -3.46 -14.20
CA ALA A 138 25.07 -4.03 -15.53
C ALA A 138 23.58 -4.11 -15.94
N TRP A 139 22.72 -4.59 -15.03
CA TRP A 139 21.27 -4.66 -15.23
C TRP A 139 20.61 -3.29 -15.41
N ALA A 140 21.09 -2.27 -14.70
CA ALA A 140 20.65 -0.89 -14.87
C ALA A 140 20.95 -0.39 -16.30
N ARG A 141 22.10 -0.79 -16.85
CA ARG A 141 22.53 -0.50 -18.23
C ARG A 141 21.89 -1.42 -19.28
N ASN A 142 21.05 -2.38 -18.88
CA ASN A 142 20.48 -3.45 -19.71
C ASN A 142 21.54 -4.38 -20.34
N ASP A 143 22.68 -4.56 -19.66
CA ASP A 143 23.68 -5.58 -19.98
C ASP A 143 23.34 -6.85 -19.19
N TYR A 144 23.08 -7.94 -19.93
CA TYR A 144 22.62 -9.23 -19.39
C TYR A 144 23.57 -10.38 -19.76
N SER A 145 24.79 -10.07 -20.19
CA SER A 145 25.80 -11.06 -20.59
C SER A 145 26.07 -12.10 -19.50
N ALA A 146 26.34 -11.66 -18.26
CA ALA A 146 26.58 -12.52 -17.10
C ALA A 146 25.33 -13.31 -16.63
N VAL A 147 24.12 -12.79 -16.89
CA VAL A 147 22.85 -13.44 -16.49
C VAL A 147 22.56 -14.66 -17.35
N ARG A 148 22.89 -14.62 -18.65
CA ARG A 148 22.68 -15.77 -19.57
C ARG A 148 23.48 -17.00 -19.12
N GLU A 149 24.71 -16.79 -18.69
CA GLU A 149 25.63 -17.85 -18.24
C GLU A 149 25.18 -18.49 -16.90
N ALA A 150 24.73 -17.67 -15.95
CA ALA A 150 24.17 -18.14 -14.68
C ALA A 150 22.79 -18.84 -14.84
N THR A 151 21.97 -18.41 -15.80
CA THR A 151 20.63 -18.97 -16.04
C THR A 151 20.68 -20.39 -16.63
N GLU A 152 21.65 -20.69 -17.49
CA GLU A 152 21.89 -22.06 -18.00
C GLU A 152 22.33 -23.02 -16.87
N THR A 153 23.06 -22.51 -15.88
CA THR A 153 23.52 -23.30 -14.71
C THR A 153 22.43 -23.49 -13.65
N ARG A 154 21.53 -22.51 -13.48
CA ARG A 154 20.49 -22.49 -12.41
C ARG A 154 19.19 -23.21 -12.76
N ALA A 155 18.99 -23.62 -14.01
CA ALA A 155 17.87 -24.48 -14.42
C ALA A 155 17.85 -25.84 -13.68
N MET A 156 18.92 -26.19 -12.95
CA MET A 156 19.04 -27.40 -12.12
C MET A 156 18.71 -27.23 -10.62
N GLY A 157 18.30 -26.05 -10.14
CA GLY A 157 17.95 -25.92 -8.71
C GLY A 157 17.34 -24.57 -8.33
N ILE A 158 16.05 -24.56 -7.99
CA ILE A 158 15.35 -23.38 -7.50
C ILE A 158 14.39 -23.76 -6.36
N GLU A 159 14.80 -23.47 -5.13
CA GLU A 159 13.99 -23.03 -3.97
C GLU A 159 14.95 -22.10 -3.17
N GLU A 160 14.61 -21.10 -2.37
CA GLU A 160 13.39 -20.68 -1.69
C GLU A 160 13.66 -19.23 -1.21
N SER A 161 12.67 -18.34 -1.24
CA SER A 161 12.68 -17.12 -0.42
C SER A 161 11.26 -16.57 -0.41
N ALA A 162 10.39 -17.34 0.23
CA ALA A 162 9.12 -16.85 0.72
C ALA A 162 9.30 -16.53 2.20
N SER A 163 8.69 -15.43 2.64
CA SER A 163 8.55 -15.02 4.04
C SER A 163 8.54 -16.21 5.01
N SER A 164 9.25 -16.12 6.13
CA SER A 164 9.29 -17.16 7.19
C SER A 164 7.91 -17.56 7.76
N LEU A 165 6.86 -16.81 7.42
CA LEU A 165 5.45 -17.13 7.68
C LEU A 165 4.86 -18.05 6.60
N ALA A 166 5.26 -17.89 5.33
CA ALA A 166 4.78 -18.66 4.19
C ALA A 166 5.22 -20.13 4.27
N SER A 167 6.41 -20.42 4.82
CA SER A 167 6.89 -21.78 5.05
C SER A 167 6.11 -22.53 6.14
N LYS A 168 5.36 -21.81 6.99
CA LYS A 168 4.52 -22.40 8.05
C LYS A 168 3.07 -22.66 7.62
N LEU A 169 2.69 -22.24 6.42
CA LEU A 169 1.33 -22.35 5.89
C LEU A 169 1.20 -23.60 5.01
N PRO A 170 0.05 -24.29 5.04
CA PRO A 170 -0.17 -25.45 4.18
C PRO A 170 -0.16 -25.01 2.71
N PRO A 171 0.33 -25.86 1.78
CA PRO A 171 0.31 -25.57 0.35
C PRO A 171 -1.14 -25.49 -0.14
N ALA A 172 -1.68 -24.26 -0.16
CA ALA A 172 -3.02 -23.97 -0.65
C ALA A 172 -2.94 -23.35 -2.06
N PRO A 173 -3.81 -23.75 -3.00
CA PRO A 173 -3.86 -23.10 -4.30
C PRO A 173 -4.14 -21.60 -4.15
N ALA A 174 -3.43 -20.80 -4.93
CA ALA A 174 -3.52 -19.34 -4.87
C ALA A 174 -4.99 -18.88 -5.03
N PRO A 175 -5.43 -17.86 -4.27
CA PRO A 175 -6.77 -17.33 -4.39
C PRO A 175 -7.07 -16.86 -5.81
N GLY A 176 -8.31 -17.12 -6.26
CA GLY A 176 -8.79 -16.61 -7.53
C GLY A 176 -8.72 -15.08 -7.55
N PHE A 177 -8.29 -14.52 -8.68
CA PHE A 177 -8.13 -13.08 -8.86
C PHE A 177 -9.38 -12.28 -8.48
N GLY A 178 -10.56 -12.77 -8.86
CA GLY A 178 -11.85 -12.11 -8.54
C GLY A 178 -12.14 -12.06 -7.05
N LEU A 179 -11.72 -13.06 -6.27
CA LEU A 179 -11.89 -13.05 -4.81
C LEU A 179 -11.03 -11.95 -4.17
N ILE A 180 -9.79 -11.79 -4.62
CA ILE A 180 -8.89 -10.75 -4.11
C ILE A 180 -9.44 -9.36 -4.43
N ILE A 181 -9.89 -9.14 -5.67
CA ILE A 181 -10.55 -7.88 -6.03
C ILE A 181 -11.78 -7.65 -5.17
N ALA A 182 -12.63 -8.66 -4.96
CA ALA A 182 -13.84 -8.51 -4.16
C ALA A 182 -13.52 -8.11 -2.72
N LEU A 183 -12.52 -8.72 -2.08
CA LEU A 183 -12.08 -8.38 -0.72
C LEU A 183 -11.52 -6.96 -0.65
N ILE A 184 -10.72 -6.53 -1.63
CA ILE A 184 -10.20 -5.15 -1.67
C ILE A 184 -11.34 -4.13 -1.86
N LEU A 185 -12.33 -4.44 -2.71
CA LEU A 185 -13.43 -3.51 -3.02
C LEU A 185 -14.53 -3.51 -1.96
N LEU A 186 -14.72 -4.61 -1.22
CA LEU A 186 -15.78 -4.76 -0.23
C LEU A 186 -15.85 -3.61 0.79
N PRO A 187 -14.77 -3.27 1.53
CA PRO A 187 -14.84 -2.20 2.52
C PRO A 187 -15.10 -0.84 1.86
N ILE A 188 -14.56 -0.60 0.66
CA ILE A 188 -14.79 0.64 -0.11
C ILE A 188 -16.27 0.78 -0.45
N VAL A 189 -16.89 -0.29 -0.96
CA VAL A 189 -18.31 -0.30 -1.32
C VAL A 189 -19.20 -0.11 -0.08
N LEU A 190 -18.89 -0.78 1.04
CA LEU A 190 -19.62 -0.59 2.29
C LEU A 190 -19.55 0.87 2.77
N ILE A 191 -18.36 1.48 2.78
CA ILE A 191 -18.17 2.88 3.20
C ILE A 191 -18.93 3.84 2.27
N LEU A 192 -18.86 3.61 0.95
CA LEU A 192 -19.58 4.39 -0.03
C LEU A 192 -21.10 4.29 0.18
N MET A 193 -21.62 3.08 0.41
CA MET A 193 -23.04 2.89 0.71
C MET A 193 -23.47 3.62 1.98
N GLY A 194 -22.66 3.61 3.05
CA GLY A 194 -22.96 4.37 4.27
C GLY A 194 -23.03 5.87 4.01
N THR A 195 -22.12 6.40 3.19
CA THR A 195 -22.07 7.83 2.84
C THR A 195 -23.23 8.23 1.92
N LEU A 196 -23.59 7.37 0.97
CA LEU A 196 -24.78 7.60 0.14
C LEU A 196 -26.07 7.50 0.96
N ALA A 197 -26.11 6.64 1.98
CA ALA A 197 -27.27 6.53 2.84
C ALA A 197 -27.50 7.80 3.66
N THR A 198 -26.46 8.45 4.16
CA THR A 198 -26.60 9.69 4.93
C THR A 198 -26.98 10.91 4.08
N THR A 199 -26.75 10.85 2.76
CA THR A 199 -27.05 11.93 1.83
C THR A 199 -28.41 11.75 1.14
N MET A 200 -28.79 10.52 0.78
CA MET A 200 -29.99 10.25 -0.03
C MET A 200 -31.22 9.84 0.78
N LEU A 201 -31.05 9.27 1.98
CA LEU A 201 -32.19 8.79 2.78
C LEU A 201 -32.57 9.76 3.91
N PRO A 202 -33.86 9.83 4.30
CA PRO A 202 -34.32 10.63 5.45
C PRO A 202 -33.71 10.15 6.77
N ALA A 203 -33.48 11.08 7.71
CA ALA A 203 -32.91 10.80 9.04
C ALA A 203 -33.75 9.81 9.88
N THR A 204 -35.05 9.71 9.61
CA THR A 204 -35.99 8.81 10.30
C THR A 204 -36.00 7.38 9.75
N SER A 205 -35.30 7.11 8.64
CA SER A 205 -35.29 5.80 8.01
C SER A 205 -34.40 4.80 8.77
N THR A 206 -34.97 3.66 9.17
CA THR A 206 -34.21 2.55 9.74
C THR A 206 -33.16 2.00 8.77
N LEU A 207 -33.46 2.02 7.47
CA LEU A 207 -32.52 1.61 6.43
C LEU A 207 -31.29 2.54 6.40
N ARG A 208 -31.47 3.85 6.58
CA ARG A 208 -30.36 4.80 6.72
C ARG A 208 -29.48 4.42 7.90
N ALA A 209 -30.07 4.15 9.07
CA ALA A 209 -29.33 3.79 10.27
C ALA A 209 -28.47 2.54 10.05
N VAL A 210 -29.05 1.47 9.49
CA VAL A 210 -28.34 0.21 9.20
C VAL A 210 -27.20 0.43 8.22
N LEU A 211 -27.45 1.09 7.09
CA LEU A 211 -26.43 1.35 6.07
C LEU A 211 -25.31 2.26 6.60
N THR A 212 -25.63 3.22 7.46
CA THR A 212 -24.63 4.11 8.08
C THR A 212 -23.72 3.33 9.03
N VAL A 213 -24.27 2.39 9.82
CA VAL A 213 -23.47 1.53 10.70
C VAL A 213 -22.58 0.58 9.89
N LEU A 214 -23.13 -0.09 8.88
CA LEU A 214 -22.37 -1.02 8.03
C LEU A 214 -21.28 -0.31 7.22
N GLY A 215 -21.55 0.93 6.80
CA GLY A 215 -20.58 1.77 6.10
C GLY A 215 -19.66 2.58 7.00
N ALA A 216 -19.76 2.46 8.32
CA ALA A 216 -18.78 3.06 9.21
C ALA A 216 -17.41 2.40 8.94
N PRO A 217 -16.32 3.17 8.72
CA PRO A 217 -15.03 2.61 8.30
C PRO A 217 -14.52 1.47 9.21
N LEU A 218 -14.67 1.63 10.53
CA LEU A 218 -14.27 0.59 11.50
C LEU A 218 -15.07 -0.71 11.31
N VAL A 219 -16.37 -0.61 11.08
CA VAL A 219 -17.27 -1.77 10.91
C VAL A 219 -17.03 -2.44 9.57
N ALA A 220 -16.91 -1.66 8.49
CA ALA A 220 -16.63 -2.17 7.15
C ALA A 220 -15.30 -2.95 7.10
N LEU A 221 -14.24 -2.41 7.69
CA LEU A 221 -12.94 -3.06 7.77
C LEU A 221 -12.95 -4.29 8.69
N LEU A 222 -13.73 -4.27 9.77
CA LEU A 222 -13.90 -5.43 10.65
C LEU A 222 -14.59 -6.59 9.91
N ILE A 223 -15.68 -6.29 9.18
CA ILE A 223 -16.39 -7.28 8.36
C ILE A 223 -15.45 -7.88 7.33
N ASP A 224 -14.71 -7.04 6.59
CA ASP A 224 -13.76 -7.51 5.58
C ASP A 224 -12.63 -8.36 6.19
N THR A 225 -12.08 -7.96 7.33
CA THR A 225 -11.02 -8.71 8.03
C THR A 225 -11.52 -10.09 8.47
N LEU A 226 -12.73 -10.18 9.03
CA LEU A 226 -13.35 -11.45 9.40
C LEU A 226 -13.60 -12.32 8.16
N LEU A 227 -14.05 -11.70 7.06
CA LEU A 227 -14.30 -12.39 5.80
C LEU A 227 -12.98 -12.89 5.17
N CYS A 228 -11.90 -12.12 5.24
CA CYS A 228 -10.56 -12.53 4.83
C CYS A 228 -10.07 -13.73 5.66
N ALA A 229 -10.16 -13.65 6.98
CA ALA A 229 -9.77 -14.74 7.88
C ALA A 229 -10.54 -16.04 7.58
N TRP A 230 -11.82 -15.92 7.22
CA TRP A 230 -12.65 -17.05 6.86
C TRP A 230 -12.40 -17.57 5.43
N LEU A 231 -12.44 -16.72 4.41
CA LEU A 231 -12.34 -17.10 2.98
C LEU A 231 -10.92 -17.46 2.53
N LEU A 232 -9.90 -16.82 3.10
CA LEU A 232 -8.49 -17.06 2.78
C LEU A 232 -7.82 -18.01 3.78
N GLY A 233 -8.32 -18.07 5.02
CA GLY A 233 -7.81 -18.97 6.05
C GLY A 233 -8.64 -20.24 6.21
N SER A 234 -9.63 -20.19 7.08
CA SER A 234 -10.37 -21.37 7.56
C SER A 234 -11.00 -22.21 6.44
N ARG A 235 -11.60 -21.56 5.42
CA ARG A 235 -12.22 -22.25 4.27
C ARG A 235 -11.21 -22.96 3.37
N ARG A 236 -9.93 -22.60 3.47
CA ARG A 236 -8.82 -23.20 2.71
C ARG A 236 -8.01 -24.20 3.51
N GLY A 237 -8.50 -24.59 4.69
CA GLY A 237 -7.88 -25.60 5.53
C GLY A 237 -6.82 -25.06 6.50
N TRP A 238 -6.73 -23.75 6.72
CA TRP A 238 -5.87 -23.23 7.79
C TRP A 238 -6.46 -23.55 9.17
N SER A 239 -5.59 -23.91 10.10
CA SER A 239 -5.98 -24.09 11.50
C SER A 239 -6.29 -22.74 12.17
N ARG A 240 -7.00 -22.78 13.31
CA ARG A 240 -7.24 -21.58 14.13
C ARG A 240 -5.94 -20.92 14.59
N THR A 241 -4.89 -21.71 14.85
CA THR A 241 -3.57 -21.19 15.25
C THR A 241 -2.90 -20.46 14.10
N GLN A 242 -2.94 -20.98 12.88
CA GLN A 242 -2.38 -20.31 11.70
C GLN A 242 -3.07 -18.99 11.38
N VAL A 243 -4.40 -18.95 11.46
CA VAL A 243 -5.16 -17.71 11.31
C VAL A 243 -4.78 -16.71 12.40
N SER A 244 -4.64 -17.17 13.65
CA SER A 244 -4.20 -16.33 14.77
C SER A 244 -2.78 -15.79 14.58
N ASP A 245 -1.84 -16.60 14.06
CA ASP A 245 -0.45 -16.19 13.82
C ASP A 245 -0.38 -15.09 12.76
N VAL A 246 -1.16 -15.22 11.68
CA VAL A 246 -1.22 -14.21 10.61
C VAL A 246 -1.82 -12.90 11.14
N ILE A 247 -2.94 -12.97 11.88
CA ILE A 247 -3.53 -11.78 12.50
C ILE A 247 -2.55 -11.15 13.50
N GLY A 248 -1.89 -11.97 14.32
CA GLY A 248 -0.90 -11.53 15.29
C GLY A 248 0.31 -10.84 14.65
N SER A 249 0.73 -11.29 13.46
CA SER A 249 1.84 -10.69 12.73
C SER A 249 1.57 -9.24 12.27
N ALA A 250 0.30 -8.84 12.16
CA ALA A 250 -0.08 -7.47 11.82
C ALA A 250 -0.08 -6.51 13.03
N LEU A 251 -0.15 -7.04 14.27
CA LEU A 251 -0.26 -6.22 15.49
C LEU A 251 0.90 -5.23 15.68
N PRO A 252 2.19 -5.58 15.45
CA PRO A 252 3.27 -4.62 15.61
C PRO A 252 3.15 -3.41 14.68
N GLY A 253 2.75 -3.64 13.43
CA GLY A 253 2.52 -2.57 12.45
C GLY A 253 1.35 -1.67 12.86
N VAL A 254 0.24 -2.27 13.30
CA VAL A 254 -0.94 -1.52 13.77
C VAL A 254 -0.64 -0.73 15.04
N ALA A 255 0.13 -1.28 15.97
CA ALA A 255 0.49 -0.61 17.22
C ALA A 255 1.25 0.71 16.98
N MET A 256 2.20 0.71 16.04
CA MET A 256 2.92 1.92 15.65
C MET A 256 1.97 2.98 15.07
N VAL A 257 1.07 2.58 14.16
CA VAL A 257 0.08 3.49 13.56
C VAL A 257 -0.86 4.09 14.60
N ILE A 258 -1.35 3.28 15.55
CA ILE A 258 -2.20 3.76 16.65
C ILE A 258 -1.44 4.78 17.52
N LEU A 259 -0.17 4.51 17.84
CA LEU A 259 0.66 5.41 18.64
C LEU A 259 0.87 6.76 17.94
N ILE A 260 1.21 6.75 16.64
CA ILE A 260 1.43 7.97 15.86
C ILE A 260 0.12 8.74 15.69
N ALA A 261 -0.99 8.07 15.37
CA ALA A 261 -2.29 8.70 15.24
C ALA A 261 -2.77 9.31 16.57
N GLY A 262 -2.58 8.60 17.68
CA GLY A 262 -2.88 9.09 19.03
C GLY A 262 -2.05 10.32 19.39
N ALA A 263 -0.73 10.28 19.16
CA ALA A 263 0.17 11.40 19.40
C ALA A 263 -0.21 12.62 18.54
N GLY A 264 -0.51 12.42 17.25
CA GLY A 264 -0.96 13.48 16.35
C GLY A 264 -2.29 14.10 16.79
N GLY A 265 -3.24 13.29 17.27
CA GLY A 265 -4.52 13.77 17.79
C GLY A 265 -4.35 14.64 19.04
N VAL A 266 -3.51 14.22 20.00
CA VAL A 266 -3.21 15.01 21.21
C VAL A 266 -2.47 16.30 20.85
N PHE A 267 -1.47 16.24 19.97
CA PHE A 267 -0.75 17.41 19.50
C PHE A 267 -1.70 18.42 18.80
N GLY A 268 -2.59 17.93 17.95
CA GLY A 268 -3.62 18.76 17.31
C GLY A 268 -4.53 19.44 18.33
N LYS A 269 -4.94 18.73 19.39
CA LYS A 269 -5.73 19.31 20.48
C LYS A 269 -4.97 20.39 21.25
N VAL A 270 -3.68 20.20 21.53
CA VAL A 270 -2.82 21.22 22.16
C VAL A 270 -2.72 22.47 21.29
N LEU A 271 -2.59 22.35 19.96
CA LEU A 271 -2.55 23.51 19.08
C LEU A 271 -3.85 24.33 19.08
N VAL A 272 -4.99 23.66 19.22
CA VAL A 272 -6.30 24.31 19.34
C VAL A 272 -6.45 24.97 20.71
N ASP A 273 -6.14 24.24 21.79
CA ASP A 273 -6.33 24.72 23.16
C ASP A 273 -5.35 25.86 23.52
N THR A 274 -4.16 25.91 22.89
CA THR A 274 -3.18 27.00 23.07
C THR A 274 -3.48 28.25 22.22
N GLY A 275 -4.45 28.19 21.31
CA GLY A 275 -4.79 29.30 20.41
C GLY A 275 -3.78 29.55 19.27
N ILE A 276 -2.66 28.81 19.23
CA ILE A 276 -1.64 28.91 18.17
C ILE A 276 -2.26 28.64 16.79
N GLY A 277 -3.19 27.70 16.70
CA GLY A 277 -3.90 27.41 15.44
C GLY A 277 -4.65 28.61 14.86
N ALA A 278 -5.26 29.44 15.71
CA ALA A 278 -5.96 30.65 15.28
C ALA A 278 -4.98 31.71 14.75
N VAL A 279 -3.83 31.89 15.43
CA VAL A 279 -2.78 32.82 15.02
C VAL A 279 -2.21 32.46 13.65
N VAL A 280 -1.96 31.17 13.40
CA VAL A 280 -1.43 30.70 12.10
C VAL A 280 -2.48 30.86 10.98
N SER A 281 -3.75 30.56 11.27
CA SER A 281 -4.85 30.73 10.31
C SER A 281 -5.03 32.20 9.88
N GLU A 282 -4.96 33.13 10.84
CA GLU A 282 -5.05 34.56 10.58
C GLU A 282 -3.86 35.06 9.74
N ALA A 283 -2.64 34.57 10.01
CA ALA A 283 -1.45 34.89 9.22
C ALA A 283 -1.57 34.40 7.76
N LEU A 284 -2.11 33.19 7.55
CA LEU A 284 -2.34 32.63 6.21
C LEU A 284 -3.47 33.33 5.44
N ARG A 285 -4.50 33.83 6.13
CA ARG A 285 -5.57 34.61 5.48
C ARG A 285 -5.13 36.01 5.04
N ASN A 286 -4.08 36.54 5.67
CA ASN A 286 -3.53 37.86 5.39
C ASN A 286 -2.28 37.81 4.47
N THR A 287 -1.99 36.66 3.87
CA THR A 287 -0.97 36.49 2.80
C THR A 287 -1.65 36.15 1.48
#